data_AF-A0A327ZHF3-F1
#
_entry.id   AF-A0A327ZHF3-F1
#
_cell.length_a   1.000
_cell.length_b   1.000
_cell.length_c   1.000
_cell.angle_alpha   90.00
_cell.angle_beta   90.00
_cell.angle_gamma   90.00
#
_symmetry.space_group_name_H-M   'P 1'
#
loop_
_entity.id
_entity.type
_entity.pdbx_description
1 polymer ?
#
loop_
_entity_poly.entity_id
_entity_poly.type
_entity_poly.pdbx_seq_one_letter_code
_entity_poly.pdbx_strand_id
1 'polypeptide(L)'
;MDCYDKHEQLSGVFVMIEDNLAVPFGTEVLGVPVVVRKMDLRSSGIVAICHRGRLRQAIGILDRPLPDPAPDGAQWIEAYRWWAGAQ
;
A
#
# COMPACT_ATOMS: atom_id res chain seq x y z
N MET A 1 -1.98 -14.90 -25.03
CA MET A 1 -2.35 -13.48 -24.82
C MET A 1 -2.60 -13.33 -23.34
N ASP A 2 -1.65 -12.74 -22.62
CA ASP A 2 -1.56 -12.77 -21.15
C ASP A 2 -1.65 -11.34 -20.59
N CYS A 3 -2.60 -10.57 -21.13
CA CYS A 3 -2.65 -9.11 -20.93
C CYS A 3 -3.84 -8.64 -20.09
N TYR A 4 -4.75 -9.53 -19.70
CA TYR A 4 -5.92 -9.20 -18.89
C TYR A 4 -5.77 -9.61 -17.42
N ASP A 5 -4.99 -10.66 -17.13
CA ASP A 5 -5.00 -11.28 -15.80
C ASP A 5 -4.36 -10.40 -14.70
N LYS A 6 -3.16 -9.84 -14.95
CA LYS A 6 -2.43 -9.09 -13.92
C LYS A 6 -3.08 -7.75 -13.53
N HIS A 7 -3.71 -7.04 -14.47
CA HIS A 7 -4.33 -5.74 -14.17
C HIS A 7 -5.71 -5.91 -13.53
N GLU A 8 -6.50 -6.90 -13.98
CA GLU A 8 -7.78 -7.21 -13.36
C GLU A 8 -7.59 -7.75 -11.93
N GLN A 9 -6.62 -8.66 -11.71
CA GLN A 9 -6.31 -9.16 -10.36
C GLN A 9 -5.81 -8.06 -9.41
N LEU A 10 -5.00 -7.11 -9.90
CA LEU A 10 -4.51 -5.99 -9.08
C LEU A 10 -5.64 -5.05 -8.62
N SER A 11 -6.70 -4.88 -9.43
CA SER A 11 -7.85 -4.07 -9.02
C SER A 11 -8.64 -4.72 -7.87
N GLY A 12 -8.81 -6.04 -7.88
CA GLY A 12 -9.45 -6.78 -6.80
C GLY A 12 -8.68 -6.68 -5.49
N VAL A 13 -7.36 -6.88 -5.53
CA VAL A 13 -6.52 -6.71 -4.33
C VAL A 13 -6.53 -5.27 -3.83
N PHE A 14 -6.49 -4.30 -4.74
CA PHE A 14 -6.56 -2.88 -4.39
C PHE A 14 -7.84 -2.56 -3.61
N VAL A 15 -9.01 -3.00 -4.10
CA VAL A 15 -10.30 -2.78 -3.41
C VAL A 15 -10.28 -3.38 -2.01
N MET A 16 -9.77 -4.61 -1.86
CA MET A 16 -9.69 -5.25 -0.53
C MET A 16 -8.80 -4.45 0.43
N ILE A 17 -7.67 -3.92 -0.03
CA ILE A 17 -6.82 -3.07 0.80
C ILE A 17 -7.50 -1.74 1.09
N GLU A 18 -8.10 -1.08 0.10
CA GLU A 18 -8.75 0.22 0.25
C GLU A 18 -9.92 0.17 1.25
N ASP A 19 -10.74 -0.88 1.19
CA ASP A 19 -11.93 -1.02 2.05
C ASP A 19 -11.59 -1.45 3.49
N ASN A 20 -10.48 -2.17 3.69
CA ASN A 20 -10.17 -2.78 4.99
C ASN A 20 -9.05 -2.07 5.75
N LEU A 21 -8.13 -1.38 5.06
CA LEU A 21 -7.01 -0.73 5.71
C LEU A 21 -7.46 0.55 6.42
N ALA A 22 -7.33 0.56 7.74
CA ALA A 22 -7.58 1.75 8.52
C ALA A 22 -6.56 2.84 8.16
N VAL A 23 -7.07 3.98 7.68
CA VAL A 23 -6.31 5.20 7.43
C VAL A 23 -7.00 6.37 8.16
N PRO A 24 -6.25 7.37 8.65
CA PRO A 24 -4.80 7.52 8.55
C PRO A 24 -4.00 6.76 9.60
N PHE A 25 -2.76 6.40 9.28
CA PHE A 25 -1.78 5.88 10.24
C PHE A 25 -0.38 6.42 9.98
N GLY A 26 0.46 6.44 11.02
CA GLY A 26 1.86 6.86 10.95
C GLY A 26 2.79 5.70 10.59
N THR A 27 3.81 5.96 9.79
CA THR A 27 4.88 4.99 9.49
C THR A 27 6.16 5.73 9.10
N GLU A 28 7.24 4.99 8.85
CA GLU A 28 8.53 5.52 8.42
C GLU A 28 8.90 5.11 7.00
N VAL A 29 9.57 6.03 6.32
CA VAL A 29 9.97 5.95 4.93
C VAL A 29 11.46 6.18 4.87
N LEU A 30 12.27 5.12 4.79
CA LEU A 30 13.74 5.26 4.82
C LEU A 30 14.18 6.11 6.05
N GLY A 31 13.57 5.87 7.22
CA GLY A 31 13.79 6.63 8.46
C GLY A 31 13.09 8.00 8.52
N VAL A 32 12.24 8.33 7.55
CA VAL A 32 11.47 9.59 7.53
C VAL A 32 10.04 9.33 7.97
N PRO A 33 9.54 9.97 9.06
CA PRO A 33 8.16 9.81 9.49
C PRO A 33 7.19 10.45 8.49
N VAL A 34 6.15 9.70 8.14
CA VAL A 34 5.05 10.13 7.27
C VAL A 34 3.72 9.63 7.81
N VAL A 35 2.63 10.22 7.30
CA VAL A 35 1.27 9.74 7.53
C VAL A 35 0.71 9.16 6.23
N VAL A 36 0.33 7.89 6.22
CA VAL A 36 -0.44 7.28 5.15
C VAL A 36 -1.88 7.77 5.27
N ARG A 37 -2.43 8.34 4.20
CA ARG A 37 -3.78 8.93 4.20
C ARG A 37 -4.78 8.15 3.38
N LYS A 38 -4.31 7.42 2.36
CA LYS A 38 -5.12 6.54 1.52
C LYS A 38 -4.21 5.65 0.68
N MET A 39 -4.84 4.66 0.05
CA MET A 39 -4.24 3.86 -1.00
C MET A 39 -4.66 4.40 -2.37
N ASP A 40 -3.91 4.04 -3.40
CA ASP A 40 -4.20 4.43 -4.78
C ASP A 40 -3.67 3.34 -5.72
N LEU A 41 -4.35 3.13 -6.85
CA LEU A 41 -3.92 2.19 -7.88
C LEU A 41 -3.35 2.96 -9.06
N ARG A 42 -2.11 2.65 -9.44
CA ARG A 42 -1.41 3.28 -10.57
C ARG A 42 -0.97 2.24 -11.58
N SER A 43 -0.48 2.70 -12.73
CA SER A 43 0.12 1.83 -13.75
C SER A 43 1.31 1.03 -13.20
N SER A 44 1.99 1.52 -12.16
CA SER A 44 3.09 0.85 -11.46
C SER A 44 2.65 -0.10 -10.34
N GLY A 45 1.33 -0.26 -10.10
CA GLY A 45 0.79 -1.07 -9.00
C GLY A 45 0.16 -0.23 -7.87
N ILE A 46 -0.03 -0.86 -6.71
CA ILE A 46 -0.67 -0.25 -5.54
C ILE A 46 0.33 0.64 -4.82
N VAL A 47 -0.09 1.87 -4.50
CA VAL A 47 0.74 2.86 -3.80
C VAL A 47 0.02 3.42 -2.57
N ALA A 48 0.78 3.70 -1.52
CA ALA A 48 0.34 4.50 -0.39
C ALA A 48 0.54 6.00 -0.69
N ILE A 49 -0.47 6.81 -0.42
CA ILE A 49 -0.36 8.28 -0.48
C ILE A 49 0.06 8.79 0.89
N CYS A 50 1.34 9.15 0.99
CA CYS A 50 2.00 9.57 2.20
C CYS A 50 2.11 11.09 2.27
N HIS A 51 1.88 11.64 3.47
CA HIS A 51 1.99 13.06 3.75
C HIS A 51 3.07 13.34 4.79
N ARG A 52 3.85 14.40 4.57
CA ARG A 52 4.77 14.99 5.56
C ARG A 52 4.66 16.50 5.49
N GLY A 53 3.94 17.10 6.45
CA GLY A 53 3.60 18.52 6.39
C GLY A 53 2.83 18.85 5.11
N ARG A 54 3.39 19.74 4.27
CA ARG A 54 2.81 20.12 2.97
C ARG A 54 3.19 19.18 1.83
N LEU A 55 4.14 18.26 2.04
CA LEU A 55 4.58 17.33 0.99
C LEU A 55 3.63 16.14 0.90
N ARG A 56 3.31 15.76 -0.34
CA ARG A 56 2.53 14.58 -0.69
C ARG A 56 3.32 13.71 -1.66
N GLN A 57 3.48 12.43 -1.34
CA GLN A 57 4.22 11.48 -2.16
C GLN A 57 3.47 10.16 -2.28
N ALA A 58 3.50 9.57 -3.48
CA ALA A 58 3.02 8.22 -3.71
C ALA A 58 4.18 7.25 -3.61
N ILE A 59 3.95 6.15 -2.89
CA ILE A 59 4.99 5.23 -2.45
C ILE A 59 4.51 3.80 -2.69
N GLY A 60 5.33 2.95 -3.32
CA GLY A 60 5.01 1.53 -3.51
C GLY A 60 4.82 0.80 -2.19
N ILE A 61 3.79 -0.04 -2.10
CA ILE A 61 3.43 -0.72 -0.84
C ILE A 61 4.28 -1.95 -0.54
N LEU A 62 5.08 -2.41 -1.51
CA LEU A 62 5.94 -3.58 -1.38
C LEU A 62 7.24 -3.27 -0.61
N ASP A 63 7.69 -2.03 -0.59
CA ASP A 63 9.08 -1.72 -0.21
C ASP A 63 9.33 -1.57 1.31
N ARG A 64 8.35 -1.80 2.21
CA ARG A 64 8.40 -1.15 3.55
C ARG A 64 7.90 -1.94 4.77
N PRO A 65 8.56 -1.87 5.93
CA PRO A 65 7.97 -2.41 7.15
C PRO A 65 6.67 -1.68 7.51
N LEU A 66 5.65 -2.44 7.91
CA LEU A 66 4.45 -1.89 8.55
C LEU A 66 4.85 -1.31 9.93
N PRO A 67 4.18 -0.25 10.41
CA PRO A 67 4.46 0.28 11.74
C PRO A 67 4.09 -0.75 12.83
N ASP A 68 4.66 -0.59 14.03
CA ASP A 68 4.28 -1.34 15.24
C ASP A 68 3.70 -0.34 16.27
N PRO A 69 2.42 -0.47 16.68
CA PRO A 69 1.45 -1.48 16.24
C PRO A 69 0.96 -1.27 14.80
N ALA A 70 0.66 -2.37 14.11
CA ALA A 70 0.11 -2.32 12.75
C ALA A 70 -1.32 -1.74 12.76
N PRO A 71 -1.72 -0.99 11.71
CA PRO A 71 -3.09 -0.52 11.59
C PRO A 71 -4.04 -1.69 11.32
N ASP A 72 -5.32 -1.52 11.68
CA ASP A 72 -6.35 -2.49 11.30
C ASP A 72 -6.36 -2.68 9.77
N GLY A 73 -6.49 -3.94 9.32
CA GLY A 73 -6.47 -4.27 7.90
C GLY A 73 -5.08 -4.41 7.28
N ALA A 74 -3.99 -4.22 8.04
CA ALA A 74 -2.62 -4.38 7.56
C ALA A 74 -2.33 -5.78 6.98
N GLN A 75 -3.06 -6.83 7.40
CA GLN A 75 -2.94 -8.17 6.85
C GLN A 75 -3.19 -8.25 5.34
N TRP A 76 -3.97 -7.32 4.77
CA TRP A 76 -4.20 -7.26 3.33
C TRP A 76 -2.98 -6.73 2.56
N ILE A 77 -2.18 -5.86 3.18
CA ILE A 77 -0.88 -5.42 2.64
C ILE A 77 0.10 -6.59 2.67
N GLU A 78 0.12 -7.36 3.75
CA GLU A 78 1.00 -8.54 3.88
C GLU A 78 0.62 -9.64 2.88
N ALA A 79 -0.68 -9.93 2.73
CA ALA A 79 -1.17 -10.88 1.74
C ALA A 79 -0.76 -10.47 0.31
N TYR A 80 -0.83 -9.17 -0.02
CA TYR A 80 -0.37 -8.68 -1.31
C TYR A 80 1.13 -8.85 -1.52
N ARG A 81 1.97 -8.58 -0.50
CA ARG A 81 3.42 -8.81 -0.59
C ARG A 81 3.76 -10.26 -0.84
N TRP A 82 3.08 -11.16 -0.13
CA TRP A 82 3.18 -12.60 -0.31
C TRP A 82 2.82 -13.01 -1.74
N TRP A 83 1.69 -12.54 -2.26
CA TRP A 83 1.27 -12.82 -3.65
C TRP A 83 2.25 -12.26 -4.68
N ALA A 84 2.78 -11.05 -4.45
CA ALA A 84 3.72 -10.38 -5.36
C ALA A 84 5.14 -10.97 -5.34
N GLY A 85 5.43 -11.92 -4.44
CA GLY A 85 6.79 -12.47 -4.25
C GLY A 85 7.80 -11.44 -3.74
N ALA A 86 7.33 -10.34 -3.14
CA ALA A 86 8.17 -9.31 -2.56
C ALA A 86 8.49 -9.72 -1.12
N GLN A 87 9.64 -10.37 -0.93
CA GLN A 87 10.17 -10.79 0.37
C GLN A 87 11.44 -10.01 0.69
#